data_AF-A0A6M0H431-F1
#
_entry.id   AF-A0A6M0H431-F1
#
_cell.length_a   1.000
_cell.length_b   1.000
_cell.length_c   1.000
_cell.angle_alpha   90.00
_cell.angle_beta   90.00
_cell.angle_gamma   90.00
#
_symmetry.space_group_name_H-M   'P 1'
#
loop_
_entity.id
_entity.type
_entity.pdbx_description
1 polymer ?
#
loop_
_entity_poly.entity_id
_entity_poly.type
_entity_poly.pdbx_seq_one_letter_code
_entity_poly.pdbx_strand_id
1 'polypeptide(L)'
;MKYKTAVIIQCIISIFSILVCIVYFTRDIKVPGLIPGLMSVLMLSLIYTSKQQFNSGKISKKYWMLILCTCSLAAIFNIVVCIEQIIVFMK
;
A
#
# COMPACT_ATOMS: atom_id res chain seq x y z
N MET A 1 -15.49 9.67 13.04
CA MET A 1 -15.69 9.78 11.57
C MET A 1 -14.42 9.55 10.76
N LYS A 2 -13.29 10.22 11.06
CA LYS A 2 -12.01 10.12 10.30
C LYS A 2 -11.50 8.68 10.04
N TYR A 3 -11.67 7.77 11.00
CA TYR A 3 -11.29 6.36 10.86
C TYR A 3 -12.10 5.61 9.78
N LYS A 4 -13.43 5.81 9.72
CA LYS A 4 -14.27 5.19 8.70
C LYS A 4 -13.86 5.66 7.31
N THR A 5 -13.55 6.95 7.16
CA THR A 5 -13.08 7.53 5.89
C THR A 5 -11.74 6.93 5.44
N ALA A 6 -10.77 6.75 6.35
CA ALA A 6 -9.50 6.11 6.01
C ALA A 6 -9.66 4.65 5.56
N VAL A 7 -10.54 3.89 6.21
CA VAL A 7 -10.86 2.51 5.82
C VAL A 7 -11.55 2.47 4.44
N ILE A 8 -12.46 3.40 4.17
CA ILE A 8 -13.12 3.52 2.86
C ILE A 8 -12.09 3.83 1.77
N ILE A 9 -11.19 4.79 2.01
CA ILE A 9 -10.10 5.13 1.08
C ILE A 9 -9.20 3.92 0.85
N GLN A 10 -8.84 3.18 1.90
CA GLN A 10 -8.02 1.97 1.77
C GLN A 10 -8.74 0.90 0.95
N CYS A 11 -10.05 0.74 1.11
CA CYS A 11 -10.86 -0.19 0.35
C CYS A 11 -10.90 0.20 -1.14
N ILE A 12 -11.12 1.49 -1.44
CA ILE A 12 -11.08 2.02 -2.81
C ILE A 12 -9.72 1.78 -3.46
N ILE A 13 -8.62 2.09 -2.77
CA ILE A 13 -7.25 1.86 -3.27
C ILE A 13 -7.01 0.37 -3.51
N SER A 14 -7.50 -0.50 -2.62
CA SER A 14 -7.35 -1.95 -2.77
C SER A 14 -8.09 -2.48 -4.01
N ILE A 15 -9.33 -2.01 -4.23
CA ILE A 15 -10.11 -2.34 -5.43
C ILE A 15 -9.39 -1.84 -6.69
N PHE A 16 -8.87 -0.61 -6.66
CA PHE A 16 -8.13 -0.04 -7.79
C PHE A 16 -6.83 -0.81 -8.08
N SER A 17 -6.09 -1.22 -7.05
CA SER A 17 -4.90 -2.07 -7.19
C SER A 17 -5.23 -3.43 -7.82
N ILE A 18 -6.35 -4.04 -7.42
CA ILE A 18 -6.80 -5.31 -8.01
C ILE A 18 -7.15 -5.11 -9.49
N LEU A 19 -7.90 -4.05 -9.83
CA LEU A 19 -8.23 -3.73 -11.22
C LEU A 19 -6.99 -3.48 -12.07
N VAL A 20 -6.03 -2.71 -11.56
CA VAL A 20 -4.76 -2.44 -12.24
C VAL A 20 -3.97 -3.73 -12.44
N CYS A 21 -3.89 -4.61 -11.44
CA CYS A 21 -3.28 -5.94 -11.61
C CYS A 21 -3.99 -6.77 -12.67
N ILE A 22 -5.33 -6.82 -12.67
CA ILE A 22 -6.09 -7.57 -13.67
C ILE A 22 -5.81 -7.03 -15.07
N VAL A 23 -5.84 -5.70 -15.27
CA VAL A 23 -5.57 -5.06 -16.56
C VAL A 23 -4.13 -5.30 -17.03
N TYR A 24 -3.16 -5.28 -16.10
CA TYR A 24 -1.77 -5.64 -16.38
C TYR A 24 -1.65 -7.08 -16.92
N PHE A 25 -2.31 -8.04 -16.26
CA PHE A 25 -2.26 -9.46 -16.65
C PHE A 25 -3.11 -9.81 -17.88
N THR A 26 -4.24 -9.12 -18.10
CA THR A 26 -5.19 -9.47 -19.18
C THR A 26 -5.03 -8.65 -20.46
N ARG A 27 -4.48 -7.43 -20.40
CA ARG A 27 -4.36 -6.54 -21.56
C ARG A 27 -2.94 -6.06 -21.83
N ASP A 28 -1.93 -6.55 -21.10
CA ASP A 28 -0.52 -6.14 -21.23
C ASP A 28 -0.31 -4.61 -21.16
N ILE A 29 -1.25 -3.87 -20.56
CA ILE A 29 -1.09 -2.41 -20.37
C ILE A 29 -0.14 -2.21 -19.20
N LYS A 30 1.13 -1.98 -19.52
CA LYS A 30 2.20 -1.78 -18.54
C LYS A 30 2.33 -0.29 -18.24
N VAL A 31 1.68 0.15 -17.16
CA VAL A 31 2.03 1.45 -16.56
C VAL A 31 3.19 1.21 -15.58
N PRO A 32 4.41 1.64 -15.91
CA PRO A 32 5.60 1.33 -15.12
C PRO A 32 5.51 2.00 -13.75
N GLY A 33 5.87 1.27 -12.70
CA GLY A 33 5.84 1.78 -11.33
C GLY A 33 4.44 1.89 -10.71
N LEU A 34 3.34 1.73 -11.46
CA LEU A 34 1.98 1.91 -10.94
C LEU A 34 1.63 0.89 -9.83
N ILE A 35 1.90 -0.39 -10.07
CA ILE A 35 1.63 -1.47 -9.10
C ILE A 35 2.45 -1.29 -7.81
N PRO A 36 3.80 -1.19 -7.87
CA PRO A 36 4.59 -0.99 -6.66
C PRO A 36 4.26 0.36 -5.99
N GLY A 37 3.98 1.41 -6.75
CA GLY A 37 3.47 2.69 -6.23
C GLY A 37 2.18 2.53 -5.42
N LEU A 38 1.16 1.87 -5.96
CA LEU A 38 -0.10 1.59 -5.26
C LEU A 38 0.12 0.73 -4.00
N MET A 39 1.01 -0.25 -4.07
CA MET A 39 1.31 -1.13 -2.95
C MET A 39 2.00 -0.36 -1.79
N SER A 40 2.86 0.61 -2.10
CA SER A 40 3.47 1.48 -1.09
C SER A 40 2.42 2.31 -0.32
N VAL A 41 1.42 2.84 -1.03
CA VAL A 41 0.31 3.61 -0.43
C VAL A 41 -0.54 2.70 0.45
N LEU A 42 -0.80 1.46 0.03
CA LEU A 42 -1.53 0.47 0.82
C LEU A 42 -0.80 0.15 2.13
N MET A 43 0.52 -0.03 2.09
CA MET A 43 1.32 -0.29 3.31
C MET A 43 1.29 0.89 4.28
N LEU A 44 1.40 2.12 3.78
CA LEU A 44 1.27 3.34 4.61
C LEU A 44 -0.13 3.48 5.22
N SER A 45 -1.17 3.13 4.46
CA SER A 45 -2.56 3.12 4.96
C SER A 45 -2.76 2.07 6.06
N LEU A 46 -2.11 0.91 5.94
CA LEU A 46 -2.15 -0.15 6.94
C LEU A 46 -1.43 0.24 8.25
N ILE A 47 -0.34 1.01 8.16
CA ILE A 47 0.29 1.64 9.33
C ILE A 47 -0.66 2.64 10.01
N TYR A 48 -1.34 3.48 9.23
CA TYR A 48 -2.29 4.45 9.77
C TYR A 48 -3.47 3.78 10.49
N THR A 49 -4.08 2.77 9.87
CA THR A 49 -5.24 2.06 10.45
C THR A 49 -4.84 1.20 11.64
N SER A 50 -3.69 0.52 11.61
CA SER A 50 -3.17 -0.22 12.76
C SER A 50 -2.87 0.70 13.95
N LYS A 51 -2.29 1.90 13.72
CA LYS A 51 -2.11 2.90 14.78
C LYS A 51 -3.43 3.29 15.45
N GLN A 52 -4.51 3.44 14.68
CA GLN A 52 -5.84 3.72 15.23
C GLN A 52 -6.41 2.53 16.03
N GLN A 53 -6.20 1.30 15.56
CA GLN A 53 -6.58 0.10 16.30
C GLN A 53 -5.81 -0.02 17.62
N PHE A 54 -4.52 0.35 17.65
CA PHE A 54 -3.70 0.38 18.85
C PHE A 54 -4.25 1.41 19.85
N ASN A 55 -4.52 2.64 19.39
CA ASN A 55 -5.12 3.68 20.21
C ASN A 55 -6.50 3.30 20.76
N SER A 56 -7.24 2.45 20.04
CA SER A 56 -8.55 1.94 20.47
C SER A 56 -8.45 0.71 21.39
N GLY A 57 -7.25 0.29 21.78
CA GLY A 57 -7.03 -0.88 22.62
C GLY A 57 -7.31 -2.23 21.93
N LYS A 58 -7.52 -2.25 20.60
CA LYS A 58 -7.88 -3.47 19.85
C LYS A 58 -6.69 -4.37 19.53
N ILE A 59 -5.48 -3.81 19.50
CA ILE A 59 -4.24 -4.55 19.20
C ILE A 59 -3.18 -4.28 20.26
N SER A 60 -2.34 -5.28 20.54
CA SER A 60 -1.25 -5.16 21.52
C SER A 60 -0.09 -4.32 20.98
N LYS A 61 0.71 -3.73 21.89
CA LYS A 61 1.91 -2.95 21.53
C LYS A 61 2.91 -3.74 20.68
N LYS A 62 3.11 -5.02 20.99
CA LYS A 62 4.01 -5.91 20.23
C LYS A 62 3.51 -6.08 18.78
N TYR A 63 2.21 -6.28 18.60
CA TYR A 63 1.61 -6.45 17.28
C TYR A 63 1.64 -5.17 16.45
N TRP A 64 1.35 -4.02 17.07
CA TRP A 64 1.47 -2.72 16.41
C TRP A 64 2.91 -2.42 15.97
N MET A 65 3.92 -2.69 16.81
CA MET A 65 5.33 -2.54 16.42
C MET A 65 5.71 -3.45 15.25
N LEU A 66 5.23 -4.69 15.24
CA LEU A 66 5.49 -5.62 14.13
C LEU A 66 4.90 -5.09 12.81
N ILE A 67 3.65 -4.62 12.83
CA ILE A 67 3.01 -3.99 11.66
C ILE A 67 3.80 -2.76 11.21
N LEU A 68 4.18 -1.89 12.16
CA LEU A 68 4.94 -0.68 11.85
C LEU A 68 6.25 -1.01 11.14
N CYS A 69 7.04 -1.95 11.66
CA CYS A 69 8.33 -2.33 11.08
C CYS A 69 8.16 -2.99 9.70
N THR A 70 7.27 -3.98 9.59
CA THR A 70 7.08 -4.74 8.35
C THR A 70 6.49 -3.88 7.23
N CYS A 71 5.44 -3.11 7.51
CA CYS A 71 4.85 -2.24 6.51
C CYS A 71 5.76 -1.07 6.11
N SER A 72 6.58 -0.55 7.02
CA SER A 72 7.53 0.52 6.68
C SER A 72 8.61 0.00 5.71
N LEU A 73 9.18 -1.17 5.99
CA LEU A 73 10.14 -1.81 5.08
C LEU A 73 9.49 -2.13 3.73
N ALA A 74 8.29 -2.72 3.73
CA ALA A 74 7.57 -3.03 2.51
C ALA A 74 7.25 -1.76 1.69
N ALA A 75 6.88 -0.65 2.33
CA ALA A 75 6.64 0.62 1.64
C ALA A 75 7.91 1.14 0.96
N ILE A 76 9.05 1.11 1.66
CA ILE A 76 10.35 1.54 1.10
C ILE A 76 10.73 0.68 -0.11
N PHE A 77 10.69 -0.65 0.01
CA PHE A 77 11.01 -1.53 -1.11
C PHE A 77 10.11 -1.29 -2.32
N ASN A 78 8.81 -1.12 -2.10
CA ASN A 78 7.88 -0.81 -3.17
C ASN A 78 8.16 0.57 -3.82
N ILE A 79 8.57 1.58 -3.05
CA ILE A 79 8.97 2.88 -3.63
C ILE A 79 10.22 2.72 -4.50
N VAL A 80 11.22 1.95 -4.05
CA VAL A 80 12.45 1.70 -4.82
C VAL A 80 12.13 1.00 -6.13
N VAL A 81 11.35 -0.09 -6.09
CA VAL A 81 10.95 -0.83 -7.29
C VAL A 81 10.08 0.03 -8.22
N CYS A 82 9.23 0.91 -7.66
CA CYS A 82 8.46 1.87 -8.44
C CYS A 82 9.37 2.81 -9.24
N ILE A 83 10.36 3.42 -8.57
CA ILE A 83 11.33 4.31 -9.21
C ILE A 83 12.15 3.56 -10.26
N GLU A 84 12.62 2.35 -9.94
CA GLU A 84 13.41 1.52 -10.86
C GLU A 84 12.64 1.20 -12.15
N GLN A 85 11.36 0.81 -12.04
CA GLN A 85 10.52 0.53 -13.20
C GLN A 85 10.28 1.77 -14.07
N ILE A 86 10.13 2.95 -13.46
CA ILE A 86 9.99 4.22 -14.19
C ILE A 86 11.29 4.53 -14.94
N ILE A 87 12.45 4.41 -14.28
CA ILE A 87 13.77 4.65 -14.90
C ILE A 87 14.01 3.71 -16.07
N VAL A 88 13.74 2.41 -15.90
CA VAL A 88 13.90 1.41 -16.97
C VAL A 88 12.98 1.69 -18.15
N PHE A 89 11.75 2.17 -17.91
CA PHE A 89 10.83 2.51 -18.99
C PHE A 89 11.21 3.80 -19.74
N MET A 90 11.85 4.75 -19.07
CA MET A 90 12.30 6.01 -19.68
C MET A 90 13.59 5.89 -20.49
N LYS A 91 14.31 4.78 -20.36
CA LYS A 91 15.58 4.50 -21.05
C LYS A 91 15.34 3.72 -22.33
#